data_AF-A0A1B3PL64-F1
#
_entry.id   AF-A0A1B3PL64-F1
#
_cell.length_a   1.000
_cell.length_b   1.000
_cell.length_c   1.000
_cell.angle_alpha   90.00
_cell.angle_beta   90.00
_cell.angle_gamma   90.00
#
_symmetry.space_group_name_H-M   'P 1'
#
loop_
_entity.id
_entity.type
_entity.pdbx_description
1 polymer ?
#
loop_
_entity_poly.entity_id
_entity_poly.type
_entity_poly.pdbx_seq_one_letter_code
_entity_poly.pdbx_strand_id
1 'polypeptide(L)' 'MSRNKSEWPAKVMALIQGGNVAAAIAQIKVAPTVGDITRLQTLAARLPPTPAHIQLHKVLEEERAMLAAPRLHRSP' A
#
# COMPACT_ATOMS: atom_id res chain seq x y z
N MET A 1 26.78 4.37 0.92
CA MET A 1 25.82 3.63 1.76
C MET A 1 24.61 3.27 0.92
N SER A 2 24.42 2.00 0.57
CA SER A 2 23.24 1.53 -0.14
C SER A 2 22.01 1.80 0.71
N ARG A 3 21.18 2.74 0.30
CA ARG A 3 19.87 3.01 0.91
C ARG A 3 19.06 1.72 0.74
N ASN A 4 19.03 0.87 1.77
CA ASN A 4 18.22 -0.35 1.77
C ASN A 4 16.80 0.07 1.42
N LYS A 5 16.40 -0.18 0.16
CA LYS A 5 15.05 0.12 -0.29
C LYS A 5 14.15 -0.78 0.53
N SER A 6 13.18 -0.19 1.24
CA SER A 6 12.22 -0.96 2.04
C SER A 6 11.63 -2.08 1.17
N GLU A 7 11.72 -3.32 1.65
CA GLU A 7 11.23 -4.53 0.99
C GLU A 7 9.70 -4.66 1.04
N TRP A 8 9.05 -3.86 1.89
CA TRP A 8 7.62 -3.95 2.16
C TRP A 8 6.75 -3.90 0.89
N PRO A 9 6.95 -2.98 -0.08
CA PRO A 9 6.11 -2.93 -1.27
C PRO A 9 6.18 -4.22 -2.09
N ALA A 10 7.36 -4.83 -2.17
CA ALA A 10 7.54 -6.09 -2.89
C ALA A 10 6.83 -7.26 -2.19
N LYS A 11 6.91 -7.32 -0.86
CA LYS A 11 6.21 -8.35 -0.06
C LYS A 11 4.69 -8.24 -0.19
N VAL A 12 4.15 -7.02 -0.13
CA VAL A 12 2.70 -6.81 -0.32
C VAL A 12 2.28 -7.13 -1.75
N MET A 13 3.08 -6.75 -2.75
CA MET A 13 2.81 -7.13 -4.14
C MET A 13 2.76 -8.65 -4.33
N ALA A 14 3.63 -9.40 -3.66
CA ALA A 14 3.60 -10.87 -3.70
C ALA A 14 2.29 -11.44 -3.11
N LEU A 15 1.73 -10.84 -2.05
CA LEU A 15 0.41 -11.23 -1.53
C LEU A 15 -0.70 -10.98 -2.54
N ILE A 16 -0.67 -9.85 -3.25
CA ILE A 16 -1.65 -9.51 -4.28
C ILE A 16 -1.57 -10.49 -5.44
N GLN A 17 -0.37 -10.77 -5.94
CA GLN A 17 -0.13 -11.72 -7.03
C GLN A 17 -0.49 -13.16 -6.64
N GLY A 18 -0.30 -13.53 -5.37
CA GLY A 18 -0.75 -14.81 -4.81
C GLY A 18 -2.26 -14.90 -4.57
N GLY A 19 -3.03 -13.85 -4.90
CA GLY A 19 -4.49 -13.82 -4.73
C GLY A 19 -4.95 -13.59 -3.29
N ASN A 20 -4.03 -13.39 -2.34
CA ASN A 20 -4.37 -13.13 -0.94
C ASN A 20 -4.64 -11.63 -0.71
N VAL A 21 -5.74 -11.16 -1.31
CA VAL A 21 -6.12 -9.74 -1.28
C VAL A 21 -6.44 -9.25 0.14
N ALA A 22 -7.03 -10.11 0.98
CA ALA A 22 -7.33 -9.76 2.37
C ALA A 22 -6.05 -9.47 3.18
N ALA A 23 -5.03 -10.32 3.08
CA ALA A 23 -3.74 -10.07 3.72
C ALA A 23 -3.04 -8.83 3.14
N ALA A 24 -3.11 -8.62 1.82
CA ALA A 24 -2.56 -7.42 1.20
C ALA A 24 -3.22 -6.14 1.75
N ILE A 25 -4.55 -6.11 1.86
CA ILE A 25 -5.29 -4.99 2.45
C ILE A 25 -4.88 -4.76 3.91
N ALA A 26 -4.76 -5.84 4.70
CA ALA A 26 -4.32 -5.73 6.10
C ALA A 26 -2.93 -5.10 6.20
N GLN A 27 -2.00 -5.50 5.32
CA GLN A 27 -0.65 -4.90 5.28
C GLN A 27 -0.70 -3.43 4.88
N ILE A 28 -1.48 -3.07 3.86
CA ILE A 28 -1.63 -1.68 3.39
C ILE A 28 -2.08 -0.74 4.52
N LYS A 29 -3.00 -1.18 5.38
CA LYS A 29 -3.49 -0.42 6.55
C LYS A 29 -2.44 -0.16 7.63
N VAL A 30 -1.37 -0.96 7.66
CA VAL A 30 -0.26 -0.81 8.62
C VAL A 30 1.03 -0.37 7.92
N ALA A 31 0.90 0.30 6.77
CA ALA A 31 2.05 0.67 5.97
C ALA A 31 3.01 1.59 6.75
N PRO A 32 4.34 1.39 6.66
CA PRO A 32 5.30 2.12 7.49
C PRO A 32 5.41 3.61 7.12
N THR A 33 5.36 3.91 5.82
CA THR A 33 5.58 5.27 5.31
C THR A 33 4.71 5.56 4.07
N VAL A 34 4.45 6.85 3.83
CA VAL A 34 3.84 7.32 2.56
C VAL A 34 4.64 6.82 1.36
N GLY A 35 5.97 6.82 1.45
CA GLY A 35 6.85 6.37 0.37
C GLY A 35 6.78 4.87 0.08
N ASP A 36 6.37 4.04 1.04
CA ASP A 36 6.07 2.63 0.82
C ASP A 36 4.75 2.47 0.05
N ILE A 37 3.70 3.20 0.45
CA ILE A 37 2.41 3.21 -0.25
C ILE A 37 2.55 3.69 -1.70
N THR A 38 3.26 4.80 -1.95
CA THR A 38 3.44 5.32 -3.32
C THR A 38 4.20 4.34 -4.22
N ARG A 39 5.21 3.65 -3.68
CA ARG A 39 5.92 2.60 -4.42
C ARG A 39 5.01 1.42 -4.73
N LEU A 40 4.19 0.98 -3.77
CA LEU A 40 3.21 -0.08 -3.98
C LEU A 40 2.14 0.32 -5.00
N GLN A 41 1.63 1.55 -4.97
CA GLN A 41 0.70 2.08 -5.99
C GLN A 41 1.31 1.97 -7.40
N THR A 42 2.60 2.32 -7.55
CA THR A 42 3.31 2.22 -8.83
C THR A 42 3.41 0.77 -9.32
N LEU A 43 3.66 -0.19 -8.42
CA LEU A 43 3.70 -1.62 -8.74
C LEU A 43 2.30 -2.16 -9.11
N ALA A 44 1.29 -1.78 -8.32
CA ALA A 44 -0.08 -2.23 -8.47
C ALA A 44 -0.78 -1.64 -9.71
N ALA A 45 -0.32 -0.50 -10.24
CA ALA A 45 -0.89 0.13 -11.45
C ALA A 45 -0.86 -0.77 -12.70
N ARG A 46 -0.06 -1.85 -12.69
CA ARG A 46 0.04 -2.83 -13.78
C ARG A 46 -0.98 -3.96 -13.67
N LEU A 47 -1.75 -4.02 -12.59
CA LEU A 47 -2.71 -5.07 -12.34
C LEU A 47 -3.97 -4.90 -13.20
N PRO A 48 -4.62 -6.00 -13.61
CA PRO A 48 -5.88 -5.91 -14.33
C PRO A 48 -6.98 -5.30 -13.45
N PRO A 49 -7.95 -4.55 -14.00
CA PRO A 49 -9.00 -3.87 -13.23
C PRO A 49 -10.10 -4.86 -12.80
N THR A 50 -9.77 -5.75 -11.87
CA THR A 50 -10.76 -6.62 -11.22
C THR A 50 -11.43 -5.88 -10.06
N PRO A 51 -12.64 -6.27 -9.60
CA PRO A 51 -13.28 -5.67 -8.44
C PRO A 51 -12.38 -5.66 -7.19
N ALA A 52 -11.58 -6.72 -6.99
CA ALA A 52 -10.64 -6.82 -5.88
C ALA A 52 -9.49 -5.81 -6.00
N HIS A 53 -8.91 -5.63 -7.19
CA HIS A 53 -7.85 -4.65 -7.41
C HIS A 53 -8.38 -3.21 -7.31
N ILE A 54 -9.60 -2.95 -7.79
CA ILE A 54 -10.26 -1.64 -7.61
C ILE A 54 -10.40 -1.32 -6.12
N GLN A 55 -10.86 -2.28 -5.31
CA GLN A 55 -10.95 -2.08 -3.86
C GLN A 55 -9.58 -1.84 -3.25
N LEU A 56 -8.55 -2.59 -3.66
CA LEU A 56 -7.18 -2.42 -3.19
C LEU A 56 -6.64 -1.02 -3.52
N HIS A 57 -6.90 -0.50 -4.73
CA HIS A 57 -6.52 0.85 -5.11
C HIS A 57 -7.19 1.94 -4.26
N LYS A 58 -8.46 1.76 -3.89
CA LYS A 58 -9.15 2.66 -2.96
C LYS A 58 -8.46 2.70 -1.60
N VAL A 59 -8.18 1.53 -1.03
CA VAL A 59 -7.48 1.43 0.27
C VAL A 59 -6.09 2.06 0.19
N LEU A 60 -5.35 1.85 -0.90
CA LEU A 60 -4.04 2.51 -1.10
C LEU A 60 -4.14 4.04 -1.10
N GLU A 61 -5.18 4.60 -1.73
CA GLU A 61 -5.40 6.05 -1.76
C GLU A 61 -5.72 6.59 -0.38
N GLU A 62 -6.66 5.94 0.32
CA GLU A 62 -7.08 6.29 1.69
C GLU A 62 -5.89 6.28 2.65
N GLU A 63 -5.12 5.20 2.67
CA GLU A 63 -3.96 5.06 3.56
C GLU A 63 -2.83 6.03 3.18
N ARG A 64 -2.63 6.34 1.88
CA ARG A 64 -1.67 7.39 1.48
C ARG A 64 -2.08 8.73 2.08
N ALA A 65 -3.35 9.10 1.95
CA ALA A 65 -3.87 10.36 2.43
C ALA A 65 -3.77 10.44 3.96
N MET A 66 -4.15 9.39 4.68
CA MET A 66 -4.02 9.32 6.14
C MET A 66 -2.56 9.45 6.58
N LEU A 67 -1.64 8.72 5.94
CA LEU A 67 -0.21 8.79 6.25
C LEU A 67 0.46 10.11 5.86
N ALA A 68 -0.08 10.83 4.88
CA ALA A 68 0.40 12.15 4.47
C ALA A 68 -0.19 13.29 5.33
N ALA A 69 -1.35 13.07 5.97
CA ALA A 69 -2.00 14.09 6.79
C ALA A 69 -1.10 14.55 7.96
N PRO A 70 -1.06 15.86 8.26
CA PRO A 70 -0.33 16.38 9.41
C PRO A 70 -0.75 15.67 10.70
N ARG A 71 0.21 15.34 11.57
CA ARG A 71 -0.04 14.56 12.81
C ARG A 71 -1.08 15.20 13.73
N LEU A 72 -1.33 16.51 13.61
CA LEU A 72 -2.40 17.23 14.30
C LEU A 72 -3.81 16.70 13.97
N HIS A 73 -4.02 16.09 12.81
CA HIS A 73 -5.30 15.47 12.41
C HIS A 73 -5.44 14.01 12.88
N ARG A 74 -4.41 13.43 13.49
CA ARG A 74 -4.43 12.07 14.03
C ARG A 74 -4.51 12.17 15.57
N SER A 75 -5.64 12.68 16.06
CA SER A 75 -5.90 12.72 17.51
C SER A 75 -6.05 11.27 18.03
N PRO A 76 -5.44 10.95 19.18
CA PRO A 76 -5.36 9.58 19.71
C PRO A 76 -6.71 8.97 20.09
#